data_AF-A0A8T4E0V5-F1
#
_entry.id   AF-A0A8T4E0V5-F1
#
_cell.length_a   1.000
_cell.length_b   1.000
_cell.length_c   1.000
_cell.angle_alpha   90.00
_cell.angle_beta   90.00
_cell.angle_gamma   90.00
#
_symmetry.space_group_name_H-M   'P 1'
#
loop_
_entity.id
_entity.type
_entity.pdbx_description
1 polymer ?
#
loop_
_entity_poly.entity_id
_entity_poly.type
_entity_poly.pdbx_seq_one_letter_code
_entity_poly.pdbx_strand_id
1 'polypeptide(L)'
;MYDACSSVKDGKDFGLKSRYMEDHALFADLVSLRDKIISRTENDKEIKHIIKGTEGYTGTNEPLGNGFFYNTIGTPQQLSFALLMSGHPVVLGLIDNDSVNPENFDFYPLIKESVLSGFRIIDLGCGRYPTFANCVHALGAEIHTSDWKPADEIRFQHADMKKRYVSVDFNKPEAVGMLLEMTGGNFDMVTASAVDVVYFDDNLRIDGVLDERVEEIAAALVRPGGFFCFPV
;
A
#
# COMPACT_ATOMS: atom_id res chain seq x y z
N MET A 1 -17.65 -7.66 9.74
CA MET A 1 -16.52 -8.51 10.17
C MET A 1 -15.76 -8.81 8.90
N TYR A 2 -14.81 -7.93 8.56
CA TYR A 2 -14.06 -7.99 7.32
C TYR A 2 -12.83 -8.87 7.57
N ASP A 3 -12.78 -10.04 6.91
CA ASP A 3 -11.58 -10.88 6.85
C ASP A 3 -10.55 -10.13 6.01
N ALA A 4 -9.66 -9.37 6.64
CA ALA A 4 -8.59 -8.61 5.99
C ALA A 4 -7.46 -9.49 5.41
N CYS A 5 -7.73 -10.78 5.19
CA CYS A 5 -6.85 -11.77 4.56
C CYS A 5 -7.75 -12.94 4.12
N SER A 6 -8.20 -12.95 2.87
CA SER A 6 -9.12 -13.97 2.36
C SER A 6 -8.54 -15.39 2.46
N SER A 7 -9.38 -16.32 2.91
CA SER A 7 -9.07 -17.75 2.93
C SER A 7 -9.14 -18.31 1.50
N VAL A 8 -7.97 -18.53 0.88
CA VAL A 8 -7.81 -19.32 -0.35
C VAL A 8 -8.46 -20.70 -0.15
N LYS A 9 -9.65 -20.86 -0.73
CA LYS A 9 -10.22 -22.16 -1.07
C LYS A 9 -9.37 -22.70 -2.24
N ASP A 10 -9.03 -23.99 -2.19
CA ASP A 10 -8.40 -24.75 -3.29
C ASP A 10 -6.87 -24.94 -3.27
N GLY A 11 -6.26 -24.99 -2.07
CA GLY A 11 -5.17 -25.92 -1.80
C GLY A 11 -3.82 -25.69 -2.50
N LYS A 12 -3.58 -24.54 -3.14
CA LYS A 12 -2.25 -24.10 -3.53
C LYS A 12 -1.68 -23.18 -2.46
N ASP A 13 -1.01 -23.78 -1.48
CA ASP A 13 -0.27 -23.04 -0.47
C ASP A 13 1.02 -22.47 -1.09
N PHE A 14 1.01 -21.18 -1.42
CA PHE A 14 2.19 -20.48 -1.95
C PHE A 14 3.24 -20.14 -0.86
N GLY A 15 3.11 -20.67 0.36
CA GLY A 15 4.09 -20.47 1.43
C GLY A 15 4.18 -19.04 1.98
N LEU A 16 3.37 -18.11 1.45
CA LEU A 16 3.21 -16.74 1.95
C LEU A 16 2.32 -16.72 3.20
N LYS A 17 1.33 -17.61 3.33
CA LYS A 17 0.43 -17.63 4.49
C LYS A 17 1.07 -18.15 5.78
N SER A 18 1.95 -19.15 5.69
CA SER A 18 2.51 -19.78 6.89
C SER A 18 3.49 -18.88 7.63
N ARG A 19 4.22 -18.00 6.95
CA ARG A 19 5.16 -17.07 7.61
C ARG A 19 4.50 -15.85 8.26
N TYR A 20 3.32 -15.45 7.80
CA TYR A 20 2.60 -14.29 8.34
C TYR A 20 1.94 -14.55 9.70
N MET A 21 1.59 -15.81 10.02
CA MET A 21 0.87 -16.16 11.24
C MET A 21 1.77 -16.63 12.39
N GLU A 22 3.06 -16.86 12.16
CA GLU A 22 3.93 -17.44 13.19
C GLU A 22 4.48 -16.42 14.21
N ASP A 23 4.45 -15.12 13.90
CA ASP A 23 4.84 -14.05 14.84
C ASP A 23 3.61 -13.31 15.39
N HIS A 24 2.86 -14.02 16.24
CA HIS A 24 1.58 -13.56 16.82
C HIS A 24 1.64 -12.19 17.51
N ALA A 25 2.81 -11.77 18.01
CA ALA A 25 2.99 -10.48 18.67
C ALA A 25 3.01 -9.32 17.67
N LEU A 26 3.79 -9.44 16.59
CA LEU A 26 3.88 -8.42 15.55
C LEU A 26 2.52 -8.19 14.91
N PHE A 27 1.78 -9.25 14.57
CA PHE A 27 0.42 -9.14 14.01
C PHE A 27 -0.58 -8.46 14.96
N ALA A 28 -0.50 -8.75 16.26
CA ALA A 28 -1.32 -8.09 17.27
C ALA A 28 -0.97 -6.59 17.39
N ASP A 29 0.31 -6.23 17.28
CA ASP A 29 0.77 -4.85 17.22
C ASP A 29 0.37 -4.17 15.90
N LEU A 30 0.31 -4.90 14.78
CA LEU A 30 -0.20 -4.39 13.51
C LEU A 30 -1.68 -4.03 13.63
N VAL A 31 -2.46 -4.94 14.21
CA VAL A 31 -3.88 -4.74 14.47
C VAL A 31 -4.06 -3.63 15.50
N SER A 32 -3.20 -3.53 16.53
CA SER A 32 -3.27 -2.48 17.54
C SER A 32 -2.92 -1.11 16.99
N LEU A 33 -1.88 -0.96 16.17
CA LEU A 33 -1.55 0.33 15.52
C LEU A 33 -2.62 0.70 14.50
N ARG A 34 -3.04 -0.26 13.68
CA ARG A 34 -4.16 -0.10 12.74
C ARG A 34 -5.40 0.36 13.52
N ASP A 35 -5.80 -0.37 14.56
CA ASP A 35 -6.98 -0.06 15.36
C ASP A 35 -6.77 1.25 16.15
N LYS A 36 -5.60 1.60 16.66
CA LYS A 36 -5.33 2.92 17.27
C LYS A 36 -5.45 4.06 16.24
N ILE A 37 -5.01 3.83 15.00
CA ILE A 37 -5.16 4.76 13.87
C ILE A 37 -6.62 4.78 13.35
N ILE A 38 -7.43 3.75 13.61
CA ILE A 38 -8.75 3.56 13.00
C ILE A 38 -9.93 3.72 13.98
N SER A 39 -9.76 3.39 15.26
CA SER A 39 -10.83 3.09 16.22
C SER A 39 -11.38 4.32 16.96
N ARG A 40 -11.51 5.47 16.30
CA ARG A 40 -12.24 6.62 16.86
C ARG A 40 -13.22 7.30 15.91
N THR A 41 -13.83 6.53 15.01
CA THR A 41 -14.95 6.98 14.17
C THR A 41 -16.19 6.09 14.32
N GLU A 42 -16.50 5.59 15.52
CA GLU A 42 -17.67 4.73 15.76
C GLU A 42 -19.02 5.45 15.96
N ASN A 43 -19.12 6.76 15.70
CA ASN A 43 -20.43 7.45 15.77
C ASN A 43 -21.00 7.90 14.41
N ASP A 44 -20.26 7.76 13.32
CA ASP A 44 -20.77 8.05 11.99
C ASP A 44 -20.70 6.79 11.12
N LYS A 45 -21.76 6.52 10.36
CA LYS A 45 -21.92 5.34 9.49
C LYS A 45 -20.94 5.28 8.30
N GLU A 46 -19.84 6.02 8.37
CA GLU A 46 -18.73 6.01 7.43
C GLU A 46 -17.44 5.87 8.24
N ILE A 47 -16.86 4.67 8.29
CA ILE A 47 -15.51 4.49 8.85
C ILE A 47 -14.54 5.21 7.91
N LYS A 48 -14.24 6.46 8.24
CA LYS A 48 -13.23 7.26 7.55
C LYS A 48 -11.89 6.95 8.20
N HIS A 49 -11.10 6.08 7.56
CA HIS A 49 -9.72 5.77 7.92
C HIS A 49 -8.78 6.92 7.54
N ILE A 50 -9.04 8.12 8.09
CA ILE A 50 -8.33 9.34 7.74
C ILE A 50 -7.12 9.52 8.65
N ILE A 51 -5.93 9.64 8.06
CA ILE A 51 -4.69 9.99 8.75
C ILE A 51 -4.37 11.46 8.48
N LYS A 52 -4.56 12.32 9.48
CA LYS A 52 -4.18 13.75 9.41
C LYS A 52 -2.66 13.92 9.51
N GLY A 53 -2.16 15.08 9.07
CA GLY A 53 -0.73 15.39 9.07
C GLY A 53 0.03 14.86 7.85
N THR A 54 -0.65 14.14 6.94
CA THR A 54 -0.07 13.62 5.70
C THR A 54 -0.31 14.53 4.50
N GLU A 55 -1.10 15.59 4.61
CA GLU A 55 -1.61 16.43 3.52
C GLU A 55 -0.48 16.92 2.59
N GLY A 56 0.66 17.30 3.16
CA GLY A 56 1.83 17.76 2.41
C GLY A 56 2.55 16.68 1.58
N TYR A 57 2.18 15.40 1.75
CA TYR A 57 2.92 14.25 1.22
C TYR A 57 2.05 13.31 0.37
N THR A 58 0.74 13.58 0.23
CA THR A 58 -0.18 12.69 -0.50
C THR A 58 -0.20 12.89 -2.01
N GLY A 59 0.20 14.05 -2.55
CA GLY A 59 -0.07 14.38 -3.96
C GLY A 59 -1.29 15.27 -4.16
N THR A 60 -2.23 15.24 -3.21
CA THR A 60 -3.56 15.86 -3.37
C THR A 60 -3.79 17.03 -2.43
N ASN A 61 -2.87 17.29 -1.49
CA ASN A 61 -3.06 18.24 -0.37
C ASN A 61 -4.23 17.87 0.55
N GLU A 62 -4.64 16.60 0.52
CA GLU A 62 -5.68 16.05 1.40
C GLU A 62 -5.09 14.99 2.33
N PRO A 63 -5.68 14.79 3.52
CA PRO A 63 -5.20 13.78 4.47
C PRO A 63 -5.40 12.38 3.90
N LEU A 64 -4.54 11.44 4.29
CA LEU A 64 -4.54 10.09 3.72
C LEU A 64 -5.83 9.35 4.11
N GLY A 65 -6.48 8.65 3.17
CA GLY A 65 -7.79 8.02 3.38
C GLY A 65 -9.01 8.96 3.20
N ASN A 66 -8.79 10.21 2.75
CA ASN A 66 -9.88 11.13 2.40
C ASN A 66 -10.25 11.03 0.90
N GLY A 67 -11.52 10.76 0.59
CA GLY A 67 -12.05 10.71 -0.78
C GLY A 67 -12.42 9.29 -1.26
N PHE A 68 -13.10 9.19 -2.42
CA PHE A 68 -13.62 7.92 -2.95
C PHE A 68 -12.74 7.30 -4.06
N PHE A 69 -12.07 8.13 -4.88
CA PHE A 69 -11.37 7.68 -6.10
C PHE A 69 -9.85 7.77 -6.03
N TYR A 70 -9.34 8.57 -5.12
CA TYR A 70 -7.93 8.81 -4.88
C TYR A 70 -7.81 8.81 -3.37
N ASN A 71 -6.76 8.20 -2.80
CA ASN A 71 -6.64 8.09 -1.34
C ASN A 71 -7.64 7.07 -0.74
N THR A 72 -7.70 5.88 -1.35
CA THR A 72 -8.63 4.79 -1.03
C THR A 72 -8.55 4.38 0.45
N ILE A 73 -9.62 3.75 0.95
CA ILE A 73 -9.66 3.08 2.27
C ILE A 73 -8.47 2.12 2.47
N GLY A 74 -7.92 1.55 1.39
CA GLY A 74 -6.75 0.69 1.43
C GLY A 74 -5.42 1.42 1.67
N THR A 75 -5.26 2.67 1.21
CA THR A 75 -4.00 3.43 1.33
C THR A 75 -3.53 3.58 2.80
N PRO A 76 -4.39 3.94 3.78
CA PRO A 76 -4.03 3.91 5.21
C PRO A 76 -3.50 2.56 5.69
N GLN A 77 -4.10 1.46 5.19
CA GLN A 77 -3.71 0.11 5.58
C GLN A 77 -2.35 -0.26 4.97
N GLN A 78 -2.12 0.05 3.70
CA GLN A 78 -0.81 -0.12 3.03
C GLN A 78 0.29 0.65 3.76
N LEU A 79 0.05 1.92 4.12
CA LEU A 79 1.02 2.75 4.83
C LEU A 79 1.32 2.22 6.23
N SER A 80 0.27 1.86 6.98
CA SER A 80 0.44 1.27 8.32
C SER A 80 1.29 0.02 8.23
N PHE A 81 0.98 -0.87 7.28
CA PHE A 81 1.74 -2.09 7.06
C PHE A 81 3.21 -1.83 6.72
N ALA A 82 3.50 -0.90 5.80
CA ALA A 82 4.87 -0.52 5.47
C ALA A 82 5.66 0.02 6.68
N LEU A 83 5.04 0.90 7.46
CA LEU A 83 5.64 1.46 8.68
C LEU A 83 5.97 0.36 9.69
N LEU A 84 5.07 -0.58 9.89
CA LEU A 84 5.27 -1.66 10.85
C LEU A 84 6.39 -2.61 10.40
N MET A 85 6.42 -2.97 9.11
CA MET A 85 7.48 -3.82 8.56
C MET A 85 8.86 -3.18 8.61
N SER A 86 8.95 -1.86 8.73
CA SER A 86 10.22 -1.17 8.92
C SER A 86 10.96 -1.62 10.20
N GLY A 87 10.22 -2.05 11.23
CA GLY A 87 10.77 -2.33 12.56
C GLY A 87 11.50 -1.13 13.19
N HIS A 88 11.30 0.09 12.64
CA HIS A 88 12.09 1.25 13.05
C HIS A 88 11.72 1.66 14.48
N PRO A 89 12.69 1.93 15.38
CA PRO A 89 12.40 2.23 16.79
C PRO A 89 11.41 3.39 16.99
N VAL A 90 11.43 4.38 16.10
CA VAL A 90 10.47 5.50 16.14
C VAL A 90 9.05 5.03 15.86
N VAL A 91 8.87 4.12 14.90
CA VAL A 91 7.55 3.54 14.61
C VAL A 91 7.09 2.69 15.79
N LEU A 92 7.96 1.82 16.32
CA LEU A 92 7.63 0.98 17.48
C LEU A 92 7.24 1.83 18.70
N GLY A 93 7.97 2.93 18.94
CA GLY A 93 7.64 3.87 20.02
C GLY A 93 6.28 4.58 19.86
N LEU A 94 5.71 4.64 18.64
CA LEU A 94 4.34 5.13 18.45
C LEU A 94 3.29 4.10 18.85
N ILE A 95 3.58 2.80 18.67
CA ILE A 95 2.69 1.70 19.06
C ILE A 95 2.50 1.69 20.57
N ASP A 96 3.59 1.90 21.31
CA ASP A 96 3.61 1.91 22.77
C ASP A 96 3.07 3.21 23.38
N ASN A 97 2.82 4.25 22.57
CA ASN A 97 2.42 5.56 23.06
C ASN A 97 0.91 5.78 22.94
N ASP A 98 0.19 5.62 24.05
CA ASP A 98 -1.27 5.81 24.13
C ASP A 98 -1.75 7.26 23.90
N SER A 99 -0.85 8.24 23.86
CA SER A 99 -1.20 9.63 23.55
C SER A 99 -1.34 9.90 22.05
N VAL A 100 -0.80 9.03 21.20
CA VAL A 100 -0.87 9.16 19.73
C VAL A 100 -2.23 8.67 19.24
N ASN A 101 -2.91 9.49 18.44
CA ASN A 101 -4.18 9.18 17.80
C ASN A 101 -4.28 9.88 16.44
N PRO A 102 -5.27 9.54 15.60
CA PRO A 102 -5.40 10.11 14.25
C PRO A 102 -5.55 11.64 14.19
N GLU A 103 -6.02 12.27 15.26
CA GLU A 103 -6.26 13.71 15.29
C GLU A 103 -5.01 14.51 15.63
N ASN A 104 -4.04 13.90 16.32
CA ASN A 104 -2.79 14.54 16.74
C ASN A 104 -1.55 13.86 16.16
N PHE A 105 -1.72 12.93 15.22
CA PHE A 105 -0.64 12.24 14.54
C PHE A 105 0.20 13.24 13.74
N ASP A 106 1.47 13.34 14.09
CA ASP A 106 2.46 14.13 13.34
C ASP A 106 3.30 13.17 12.50
N PHE A 107 3.22 13.33 11.17
CA PHE A 107 3.96 12.51 10.23
C PHE A 107 5.43 12.94 10.11
N TYR A 108 5.76 14.18 10.51
CA TYR A 108 7.08 14.76 10.33
C TYR A 108 8.23 14.01 11.03
N PRO A 109 8.10 13.51 12.28
CA PRO A 109 9.14 12.71 12.91
C PRO A 109 9.52 11.45 12.12
N LEU A 110 8.55 10.81 11.45
CA LEU A 110 8.81 9.62 10.64
C LEU A 110 9.60 9.96 9.36
N ILE A 111 9.30 11.10 8.76
CA ILE A 111 10.01 11.62 7.58
C ILE A 111 11.44 12.01 7.96
N LYS A 112 11.60 12.77 9.04
CA LYS A 112 12.89 13.26 9.50
C LYS A 112 13.88 12.12 9.74
N GLU A 113 13.40 11.03 10.31
CA GLU A 113 14.21 9.83 10.61
C GLU A 113 14.29 8.88 9.41
N SER A 114 13.62 9.18 8.29
CA SER A 114 13.59 8.35 7.08
C SER A 114 13.32 6.89 7.40
N VAL A 115 12.23 6.62 8.13
CA VAL A 115 11.97 5.30 8.75
C VAL A 115 11.83 4.15 7.75
N LEU A 116 11.64 4.42 6.45
CA LEU A 116 11.63 3.42 5.39
C LEU A 116 12.92 3.43 4.54
N SER A 117 13.99 4.06 5.01
CA SER A 117 15.27 4.07 4.30
C SER A 117 15.79 2.65 4.10
N GLY A 118 16.19 2.33 2.86
CA GLY A 118 16.65 1.01 2.46
C GLY A 118 15.55 0.04 2.04
N PHE A 119 14.27 0.38 2.21
CA PHE A 119 13.17 -0.43 1.67
C PHE A 119 12.99 -0.16 0.18
N ARG A 120 12.85 -1.23 -0.60
CA ARG A 120 12.36 -1.22 -1.98
C ARG A 120 10.91 -1.67 -1.99
N ILE A 121 10.03 -0.79 -2.47
CA ILE A 121 8.59 -1.02 -2.49
C ILE A 121 8.10 -0.91 -3.93
N ILE A 122 7.09 -1.71 -4.31
CA ILE A 122 6.31 -1.47 -5.53
C ILE A 122 4.81 -1.40 -5.23
N ASP A 123 4.17 -0.35 -5.74
CA ASP A 123 2.73 -0.11 -5.66
C ASP A 123 2.07 -0.41 -7.01
N LEU A 124 1.31 -1.51 -7.07
CA LEU A 124 0.61 -2.00 -8.25
C LEU A 124 -0.82 -1.43 -8.28
N GLY A 125 -1.20 -0.82 -9.39
CA GLY A 125 -2.47 -0.11 -9.51
C GLY A 125 -2.44 1.21 -8.75
N CYS A 126 -1.33 1.96 -8.84
CA CYS A 126 -1.12 3.18 -8.06
C CYS A 126 -2.13 4.31 -8.40
N GLY A 127 -2.88 4.18 -9.51
CA GLY A 127 -3.86 5.14 -9.95
C GLY A 127 -3.24 6.46 -10.42
N ARG A 128 -4.12 7.41 -10.80
CA ARG A 128 -3.72 8.72 -11.35
C ARG A 128 -2.94 9.58 -10.34
N TYR A 129 -3.22 9.44 -9.05
CA TYR A 129 -2.53 10.12 -7.97
C TYR A 129 -1.94 9.06 -7.05
N PRO A 130 -0.63 8.76 -7.16
CA PRO A 130 -0.01 7.63 -6.45
C PRO A 130 0.25 8.01 -4.99
N THR A 131 -0.84 8.11 -4.21
CA THR A 131 -0.82 8.69 -2.85
C THR A 131 0.02 7.89 -1.87
N PHE A 132 -0.15 6.57 -1.84
CA PHE A 132 0.69 5.69 -1.02
C PHE A 132 2.17 5.88 -1.38
N ALA A 133 2.48 5.84 -2.67
CA ALA A 133 3.84 5.97 -3.18
C ALA A 133 4.50 7.30 -2.78
N ASN A 134 3.78 8.43 -2.85
CA ASN A 134 4.30 9.73 -2.42
C ASN A 134 4.62 9.72 -0.91
N CYS A 135 3.73 9.17 -0.08
CA CYS A 135 3.95 9.08 1.36
C CYS A 135 5.17 8.23 1.71
N VAL A 136 5.30 7.02 1.15
CA VAL A 136 6.45 6.15 1.46
C VAL A 136 7.76 6.66 0.87
N HIS A 137 7.70 7.39 -0.25
CA HIS A 137 8.85 8.11 -0.77
C HIS A 137 9.35 9.18 0.20
N ALA A 138 8.44 9.97 0.79
CA ALA A 138 8.77 10.96 1.80
C ALA A 138 9.40 10.33 3.06
N LEU A 139 9.03 9.08 3.38
CA LEU A 139 9.62 8.30 4.47
C LEU A 139 10.97 7.65 4.13
N GLY A 140 11.49 7.87 2.93
CA GLY A 140 12.82 7.43 2.50
C GLY A 140 12.86 6.11 1.72
N ALA A 141 11.72 5.53 1.34
CA ALA A 141 11.68 4.31 0.55
C ALA A 141 12.10 4.53 -0.91
N GLU A 142 12.73 3.53 -1.52
CA GLU A 142 12.86 3.40 -2.97
C GLU A 142 11.55 2.82 -3.53
N ILE A 143 10.67 3.71 -4.00
CA ILE A 143 9.36 3.32 -4.52
C ILE A 143 9.35 3.20 -6.04
N HIS A 144 8.84 2.07 -6.52
CA HIS A 144 8.36 1.85 -7.87
C HIS A 144 6.83 1.89 -7.89
N THR A 145 6.27 2.31 -9.01
CA THR A 145 4.81 2.32 -9.19
C THR A 145 4.44 1.72 -10.53
N SER A 146 3.25 1.13 -10.60
CA SER A 146 2.78 0.52 -11.82
C SER A 146 1.28 0.70 -11.98
N ASP A 147 0.83 0.95 -13.20
CA ASP A 147 -0.59 1.03 -13.54
C ASP A 147 -0.77 0.72 -15.02
N TRP A 148 -1.98 0.40 -15.48
CA TRP A 148 -2.26 0.20 -16.91
C TRP A 148 -2.28 1.51 -17.69
N LYS A 149 -2.54 2.63 -16.99
CA LYS A 149 -2.54 3.96 -17.59
C LYS A 149 -1.17 4.32 -18.19
N PRO A 150 -1.11 5.23 -19.16
CA PRO A 150 0.17 5.75 -19.63
C PRO A 150 0.76 6.77 -18.63
N ALA A 151 2.09 6.92 -18.64
CA ALA A 151 2.82 7.71 -17.64
C ALA A 151 2.47 9.21 -17.62
N ASP A 152 1.94 9.76 -18.70
CA ASP A 152 1.49 11.17 -18.82
C ASP A 152 0.11 11.40 -18.18
N GLU A 153 -0.65 10.34 -17.95
CA GLU A 153 -1.89 10.39 -17.18
C GLU A 153 -1.68 10.32 -15.67
N ILE A 154 -0.49 9.95 -15.21
CA ILE A 154 -0.15 9.88 -13.79
C ILE A 154 0.44 11.20 -13.29
N ARG A 155 0.03 11.63 -12.10
CA ARG A 155 0.40 12.90 -11.47
C ARG A 155 1.48 12.67 -10.40
N PHE A 156 2.71 12.45 -10.85
CA PHE A 156 3.86 12.32 -9.96
C PHE A 156 4.23 13.66 -9.30
N GLN A 157 4.44 13.65 -7.99
CA GLN A 157 5.02 14.81 -7.28
C GLN A 157 6.54 14.93 -7.53
N HIS A 158 7.22 13.80 -7.73
CA HIS A 158 8.67 13.73 -7.85
C HIS A 158 9.10 13.16 -9.21
N ALA A 159 10.12 13.79 -9.83
CA ALA A 159 10.56 13.44 -11.17
C ALA A 159 11.24 12.05 -11.25
N ASP A 160 11.86 11.60 -10.17
CA ASP A 160 12.46 10.28 -10.05
C ASP A 160 11.41 9.17 -9.91
N MET A 161 10.28 9.43 -9.24
CA MET A 161 9.15 8.49 -9.24
C MET A 161 8.62 8.24 -10.65
N LYS A 162 8.54 9.27 -11.49
CA LYS A 162 8.17 9.10 -12.91
C LYS A 162 9.12 8.16 -13.66
N LYS A 163 10.41 8.14 -13.30
CA LYS A 163 11.41 7.22 -13.91
C LYS A 163 11.27 5.79 -13.42
N ARG A 164 10.68 5.58 -12.24
CA ARG A 164 10.41 4.27 -11.63
C ARG A 164 8.98 3.78 -11.83
N TYR A 165 8.26 4.40 -12.77
CA TYR A 165 6.92 4.00 -13.15
C TYR A 165 6.94 3.04 -14.34
N VAL A 166 6.10 2.01 -14.29
CA VAL A 166 5.88 1.05 -15.38
C VAL A 166 4.41 1.08 -15.80
N SER A 167 4.16 1.33 -17.09
CA SER A 167 2.82 1.18 -17.66
C SER A 167 2.62 -0.25 -18.13
N VAL A 168 1.71 -0.99 -17.50
CA VAL A 168 1.44 -2.39 -17.81
C VAL A 168 0.02 -2.79 -17.47
N ASP A 169 -0.62 -3.54 -18.36
CA ASP A 169 -1.90 -4.18 -18.08
C ASP A 169 -1.65 -5.52 -17.38
N PHE A 170 -1.98 -5.60 -16.09
CA PHE A 170 -1.73 -6.78 -15.24
C PHE A 170 -2.46 -8.05 -15.71
N ASN A 171 -3.50 -7.92 -16.56
CA ASN A 171 -4.21 -9.05 -17.13
C ASN A 171 -3.46 -9.68 -18.32
N LYS A 172 -2.38 -9.06 -18.79
CA LYS A 172 -1.56 -9.60 -19.87
C LYS A 172 -0.62 -10.69 -19.36
N PRO A 173 -0.46 -11.83 -20.06
CA PRO A 173 0.48 -12.89 -19.69
C PRO A 173 1.92 -12.39 -19.49
N GLU A 174 2.33 -11.38 -20.27
CA GLU A 174 3.66 -10.78 -20.24
C GLU A 174 3.91 -9.82 -19.05
N ALA A 175 2.88 -9.47 -18.26
CA ALA A 175 2.98 -8.43 -17.23
C ALA A 175 4.09 -8.70 -16.20
N VAL A 176 4.20 -9.95 -15.73
CA VAL A 176 5.25 -10.38 -14.78
C VAL A 176 6.64 -10.17 -15.36
N GLY A 177 6.86 -10.60 -16.61
CA GLY A 177 8.14 -10.47 -17.30
C GLY A 177 8.53 -9.01 -17.50
N MET A 178 7.59 -8.17 -17.94
CA MET A 178 7.80 -6.74 -18.11
C MET A 178 8.18 -6.06 -16.79
N LEU A 179 7.45 -6.35 -15.71
CA LEU A 179 7.73 -5.76 -14.39
C LEU A 179 9.11 -6.20 -13.88
N LEU A 180 9.47 -7.48 -14.01
CA LEU A 180 10.78 -7.99 -13.62
C LEU A 180 11.92 -7.34 -14.41
N GLU A 181 11.78 -7.21 -15.73
CA GLU A 181 12.79 -6.60 -16.59
C GLU A 181 13.00 -5.12 -16.24
N MET A 182 11.91 -4.39 -16.02
CA MET A 182 11.94 -2.94 -15.80
C MET A 182 12.33 -2.55 -14.38
N THR A 183 12.10 -3.41 -13.38
CA THR A 183 12.29 -3.07 -11.96
C THR A 183 13.37 -3.90 -11.26
N GLY A 184 13.76 -5.02 -11.86
CA GLY A 184 14.67 -6.00 -11.26
C GLY A 184 14.04 -6.86 -10.16
N GLY A 185 12.76 -6.68 -9.84
CA GLY A 185 12.09 -7.38 -8.73
C GLY A 185 12.82 -7.17 -7.40
N ASN A 186 12.81 -8.21 -6.55
CA ASN A 186 13.50 -8.24 -5.25
C ASN A 186 13.06 -7.09 -4.33
N PHE A 187 11.75 -6.89 -4.23
CA PHE A 187 11.13 -5.88 -3.37
C PHE A 187 10.97 -6.37 -1.93
N ASP A 188 11.22 -5.48 -0.96
CA ASP A 188 10.87 -5.70 0.45
C ASP A 188 9.37 -5.80 0.63
N MET A 189 8.62 -5.00 -0.13
CA MET A 189 7.17 -4.98 -0.10
C MET A 189 6.60 -4.81 -1.51
N VAL A 190 5.65 -5.68 -1.86
CA VAL A 190 4.73 -5.47 -2.98
C VAL A 190 3.39 -5.10 -2.39
N THR A 191 2.71 -4.12 -2.96
CA THR A 191 1.36 -3.80 -2.55
C THR A 191 0.47 -3.46 -3.73
N ALA A 192 -0.82 -3.67 -3.53
CA ALA A 192 -1.88 -3.26 -4.44
C ALA A 192 -3.10 -2.92 -3.62
N SER A 193 -4.01 -2.09 -4.13
CA SER A 193 -5.33 -1.89 -3.56
C SER A 193 -6.32 -1.94 -4.72
N ALA A 194 -7.16 -2.98 -4.76
CA ALA A 194 -8.20 -3.04 -5.77
C ALA A 194 -9.25 -1.98 -5.45
N VAL A 195 -9.60 -1.17 -6.45
CA VAL A 195 -10.89 -0.48 -6.47
C VAL A 195 -11.80 -1.39 -7.28
N ASP A 196 -12.71 -2.09 -6.60
CA ASP A 196 -13.80 -2.78 -7.26
C ASP A 196 -14.55 -1.79 -8.14
N VAL A 197 -14.33 -1.91 -9.46
CA VAL A 197 -15.14 -1.34 -10.54
C VAL A 197 -15.13 0.20 -10.63
N VAL A 198 -14.42 0.74 -11.64
CA VAL A 198 -14.71 2.09 -12.13
C VAL A 198 -15.38 2.01 -13.50
N TYR A 199 -16.66 2.40 -13.56
CA TYR A 199 -17.38 2.57 -14.80
C TYR A 199 -16.89 3.85 -15.49
N PHE A 200 -16.26 3.72 -16.65
CA PHE A 200 -16.09 4.83 -17.59
C PHE A 200 -16.70 4.44 -18.94
N ASP A 201 -17.73 5.17 -19.36
CA ASP A 201 -18.30 5.26 -20.72
C ASP A 201 -18.24 4.00 -21.60
N ASP A 202 -19.38 3.33 -21.79
CA ASP A 202 -19.79 2.40 -22.87
C ASP A 202 -18.81 1.29 -23.35
N ASN A 203 -17.61 1.22 -22.80
CA ASN A 203 -16.58 0.22 -23.05
C ASN A 203 -16.32 -0.49 -21.73
N LEU A 204 -17.06 -1.60 -21.51
CA LEU A 204 -16.80 -2.50 -20.40
C LEU A 204 -15.33 -2.93 -20.43
N ARG A 205 -14.51 -2.36 -19.54
CA ARG A 205 -13.28 -3.00 -19.09
C ARG A 205 -13.45 -3.21 -17.60
N ILE A 206 -13.43 -4.48 -17.19
CA ILE A 206 -13.39 -4.85 -15.79
C ILE A 206 -12.02 -4.34 -15.29
N ASP A 207 -12.04 -3.22 -14.57
CA ASP A 207 -10.87 -2.62 -13.90
C ASP A 207 -10.39 -3.48 -12.71
N GLY A 208 -11.12 -4.55 -12.38
CA GLY A 208 -10.66 -5.57 -11.46
C GLY A 208 -9.54 -6.37 -12.10
N VAL A 209 -8.31 -6.17 -11.63
CA VAL A 209 -7.30 -7.21 -11.74
C VAL A 209 -7.83 -8.38 -10.92
N LEU A 210 -7.92 -9.57 -11.52
CA LEU A 210 -8.25 -10.77 -10.76
C LEU A 210 -7.25 -10.88 -9.60
N ASP A 211 -7.73 -11.00 -8.36
CA ASP A 211 -6.89 -11.12 -7.16
C ASP A 211 -5.74 -12.11 -7.38
N GLU A 212 -6.02 -13.25 -8.04
CA GLU A 212 -5.05 -14.27 -8.42
C GLU A 212 -3.89 -13.76 -9.29
N ARG A 213 -4.14 -12.80 -10.20
CA ARG A 213 -3.10 -12.21 -11.06
C ARG A 213 -2.23 -11.23 -10.30
N VAL A 214 -2.81 -10.44 -9.39
CA VAL A 214 -2.01 -9.56 -8.52
C VAL A 214 -1.13 -10.40 -7.61
N GLU A 215 -1.66 -11.49 -7.04
CA GLU A 215 -0.92 -12.42 -6.20
C GLU A 215 0.24 -13.07 -6.97
N GLU A 216 0.02 -13.52 -8.21
CA GLU A 216 1.08 -14.08 -9.07
C GLU A 216 2.19 -13.06 -9.34
N ILE A 217 1.82 -11.83 -9.68
CA ILE A 217 2.78 -10.73 -9.89
C ILE A 217 3.56 -10.47 -8.60
N ALA A 218 2.87 -10.36 -7.47
CA ALA A 218 3.49 -10.09 -6.18
C ALA A 218 4.48 -11.20 -5.78
N ALA A 219 4.10 -12.47 -5.96
CA ALA A 219 4.96 -13.62 -5.67
C ALA A 219 6.24 -13.62 -6.52
N ALA A 220 6.19 -13.12 -7.76
CA ALA A 220 7.36 -13.01 -8.62
C ALA A 220 8.27 -11.82 -8.26
N LEU A 221 7.70 -10.72 -7.79
CA LEU A 221 8.42 -9.47 -7.54
C LEU A 221 9.00 -9.37 -6.12
N VAL A 222 8.36 -9.99 -5.13
CA VAL A 222 8.78 -9.92 -3.74
C VAL A 222 10.07 -10.72 -3.49
N ARG A 223 10.98 -10.19 -2.66
CA ARG A 223 12.19 -10.91 -2.27
C ARG A 223 11.87 -12.05 -1.30
N PRO A 224 12.76 -13.05 -1.14
CA PRO A 224 12.66 -13.99 -0.04
C PRO A 224 12.60 -13.28 1.32
N GLY A 225 11.52 -13.49 2.06
CA GLY A 225 11.27 -12.83 3.35
C GLY A 225 10.68 -11.42 3.25
N GLY A 226 10.37 -10.93 2.05
CA GLY A 226 9.58 -9.72 1.86
C GLY A 226 8.08 -9.98 2.00
N PHE A 227 7.30 -8.93 1.80
CA PHE A 227 5.88 -8.89 2.14
C PHE A 227 5.00 -8.54 0.94
N PHE A 228 3.78 -9.07 0.93
CA PHE A 228 2.71 -8.66 0.04
C PHE A 228 1.54 -8.08 0.86
N CYS A 229 1.06 -6.90 0.49
CA CYS A 229 -0.09 -6.25 1.14
C CYS A 229 -1.17 -5.95 0.09
N PHE A 230 -2.33 -6.59 0.24
CA PHE A 230 -3.50 -6.37 -0.60
C PHE A 230 -4.72 -6.12 0.29
N PRO A 231 -4.98 -4.86 0.69
CA PRO A 231 -6.13 -4.51 1.50
C PRO A 231 -7.40 -4.59 0.66
N VAL A 232 -8.38 -5.33 1.19
CA VAL A 232 -9.71 -5.59 0.60
C VAL A 232 -10.77 -4.74 1.29
#